data_AF-A0A3R9T940-F1
#
_entry.id   AF-A0A3R9T940-F1
#
_cell.length_a   1.000
_cell.length_b   1.000
_cell.length_c   1.000
_cell.angle_alpha   90.00
_cell.angle_beta   90.00
_cell.angle_gamma   90.00
#
_symmetry.space_group_name_H-M   'P 1'
#
loop_
_entity.id
_entity.type
_entity.pdbx_description
1 polymer ?
#
loop_
_entity_poly.entity_id
_entity_poly.type
_entity_poly.pdbx_seq_one_letter_code
_entity_poly.pdbx_strand_id
1 'polypeptide(L)' 'MLSRQLEVSLRLAVSMARQKRHEFLTVEHLLLALLDNDSAVNALKACGADIVSLRKE' A
#
# COMPACT_ATOMS: atom_id res chain seq x y z
N MET A 1 -15.03 -11.46 4.75
CA MET A 1 -14.69 -11.02 3.37
C MET A 1 -13.89 -9.74 3.46
N LEU A 2 -12.94 -9.54 2.54
CA LEU A 2 -12.18 -8.28 2.47
C LEU A 2 -13.08 -7.18 1.89
N SER A 3 -12.80 -5.92 2.25
CA SER A 3 -13.49 -4.80 1.61
C SER A 3 -13.01 -4.66 0.16
N ARG A 4 -13.89 -4.18 -0.72
CA ARG A 4 -13.53 -3.94 -2.13
C ARG A 4 -12.32 -3.02 -2.28
N GLN A 5 -12.20 -2.02 -1.42
CA GLN A 5 -11.06 -1.09 -1.38
C GLN A 5 -9.76 -1.81 -1.03
N LEU A 6 -9.78 -2.73 -0.06
CA LEU A 6 -8.60 -3.51 0.31
C LEU A 6 -8.19 -4.50 -0.80
N GLU A 7 -9.16 -5.12 -1.48
CA GLU A 7 -8.85 -5.99 -2.63
C GLU A 7 -8.16 -5.24 -3.78
N VAL A 8 -8.56 -3.99 -4.03
CA VAL A 8 -7.89 -3.13 -5.03
C VAL A 8 -6.45 -2.83 -4.61
N SER A 9 -6.21 -2.46 -3.35
CA SER A 9 -4.85 -2.21 -2.84
C SER A 9 -3.96 -3.46 -2.92
N LEU A 10 -4.50 -4.65 -2.62
CA LEU A 10 -3.75 -5.91 -2.75
C LEU A 10 -3.37 -6.21 -4.20
N ARG A 11 -4.30 -6.00 -5.14
CA ARG A 11 -4.01 -6.18 -6.58
C ARG A 11 -2.94 -5.19 -7.06
N LEU A 12 -2.97 -3.95 -6.57
CA LEU A 12 -1.95 -2.95 -6.87
C LEU A 12 -0.58 -3.40 -6.35
N ALA A 13 -0.48 -3.84 -5.10
CA ALA A 13 0.78 -4.33 -4.52
C ALA A 13 1.39 -5.48 -5.32
N VAL A 14 0.57 -6.46 -5.74
CA VAL A 14 1.00 -7.58 -6.59
C VAL A 14 1.46 -7.10 -7.97
N SER A 15 0.74 -6.15 -8.58
CA SER A 15 1.11 -5.57 -9.86
C SER A 15 2.47 -4.87 -9.78
N MET A 16 2.70 -4.08 -8.73
CA MET A 16 3.96 -3.36 -8.50
C MET A 16 5.15 -4.31 -8.34
N ALA A 17 5.01 -5.35 -7.52
CA ALA A 17 6.04 -6.37 -7.35
C ALA A 17 6.37 -7.07 -8.68
N ARG A 18 5.35 -7.45 -9.46
CA ARG A 18 5.52 -8.09 -10.78
C ARG A 18 6.18 -7.17 -11.80
N GLN A 19 5.78 -5.89 -11.86
CA GLN A 19 6.37 -4.92 -12.78
C GLN A 19 7.87 -4.73 -12.52
N LYS A 20 8.29 -4.76 -11.25
CA LYS A 20 9.70 -4.73 -10.84
C LYS A 20 10.40 -6.10 -10.87
N ARG A 21 9.69 -7.15 -11.30
CA ARG A 21 10.17 -8.55 -11.34
C ARG A 21 10.67 -9.04 -9.98
N HIS A 22 10.06 -8.55 -8.91
CA HIS A 22 10.35 -9.05 -7.57
C HIS A 22 9.78 -10.45 -7.41
N GLU A 23 10.60 -11.36 -6.88
CA GLU A 23 10.23 -12.75 -6.64
C GLU A 23 9.16 -12.88 -5.55
N PHE A 24 9.13 -11.94 -4.61
CA PHE A 24 8.25 -11.94 -3.47
C PHE A 24 7.37 -10.70 -3.42
N LEU A 25 6.14 -10.90 -2.95
CA LEU A 25 5.33 -9.83 -2.40
C LEU A 25 5.74 -9.64 -0.94
N THR A 26 6.07 -8.42 -0.56
CA THR A 26 6.48 -8.08 0.81
C THR A 26 5.51 -7.09 1.45
N VAL A 27 5.65 -6.85 2.75
CA VAL A 27 4.81 -5.89 3.47
C VAL A 27 5.05 -4.45 3.02
N GLU A 28 6.23 -4.14 2.49
CA GLU A 28 6.58 -2.83 1.93
C GLU A 28 5.77 -2.54 0.66
N HIS A 29 5.57 -3.54 -0.21
CA HIS A 29 4.70 -3.39 -1.38
C HIS A 29 3.26 -3.13 -0.99
N LEU A 30 2.79 -3.84 0.04
CA LEU A 30 1.44 -3.65 0.57
C LEU A 30 1.29 -2.27 1.19
N LEU A 31 2.26 -1.83 2.00
CA LEU A 31 2.27 -0.51 2.60
C LEU A 31 2.20 0.57 1.52
N LEU A 32 3.03 0.46 0.48
CA LEU A 32 3.06 1.44 -0.61
C LEU A 32 1.72 1.50 -1.37
N ALA A 33 1.06 0.36 -1.60
CA ALA A 33 -0.28 0.32 -2.20
C ALA A 33 -1.38 0.83 -1.25
N LEU A 34 -1.19 0.74 0.07
CA LEU A 34 -2.10 1.30 1.06
C LEU A 34 -1.96 2.82 1.18
N LEU A 35 -0.85 3.43 0.72
CA LEU A 35 -0.73 4.89 0.64
C LEU A 35 -1.68 5.51 -0.40
N ASP A 36 -2.32 4.70 -1.25
CA ASP A 36 -3.39 5.09 -2.19
C ASP A 36 -4.79 4.65 -1.71
N ASN A 37 -4.90 4.16 -0.47
CA ASN A 37 -6.16 3.74 0.15
C ASN A 37 -6.61 4.76 1.20
N ASP A 38 -7.71 5.47 0.94
CA ASP A 38 -8.20 6.56 1.81
C ASP A 38 -8.35 6.14 3.28
N SER A 39 -8.87 4.93 3.53
CA SER A 39 -9.05 4.43 4.91
C SER A 39 -7.71 4.22 5.61
N ALA A 40 -6.72 3.67 4.90
CA ALA A 40 -5.38 3.45 5.47
C ALA A 40 -4.63 4.77 5.65
N VAL A 41 -4.71 5.68 4.67
CA VAL A 41 -4.10 7.02 4.74
C VAL A 41 -4.67 7.81 5.92
N ASN A 42 -5.99 7.76 6.15
CA ASN A 42 -6.61 8.44 7.28
C ASN A 42 -6.12 7.87 8.61
N ALA A 43 -6.00 6.56 8.74
CA ALA A 43 -5.46 5.92 9.95
C ALA A 43 -3.99 6.29 10.18
N LEU A 44 -3.15 6.22 9.13
CA LEU A 44 -1.73 6.58 9.20
C LEU A 44 -1.53 8.05 9.59
N LYS A 45 -2.30 8.97 9.00
CA LYS A 45 -2.30 10.39 9.37
C LYS A 45 -2.75 10.61 10.81
N ALA A 46 -3.76 9.89 11.29
CA ALA A 46 -4.20 9.96 12.69
C ALA A 46 -3.12 9.47 13.67
N CYS A 47 -2.22 8.59 13.21
CA CYS A 47 -1.02 8.17 13.95
C CYS A 47 0.18 9.12 13.79
N GLY A 48 0.05 10.23 13.05
CA GLY A 48 1.12 11.20 12.84
C GLY A 48 2.13 10.83 11.75
N ALA A 49 1.82 9.85 10.89
CA ALA A 49 2.70 9.47 9.81
C ALA A 49 2.75 10.52 8.68
N ASP A 50 3.95 10.78 8.17
CA ASP A 50 4.13 11.60 6.96
C ASP A 50 4.04 10.71 5.71
N ILE A 51 2.90 10.81 5.02
CA ILE A 51 2.60 10.03 3.82
C ILE A 51 3.52 10.40 2.64
N VAL A 52 3.99 11.64 2.56
CA VAL A 52 4.87 12.08 1.46
C VAL A 52 6.26 11.47 1.65
N SER A 53 6.74 11.45 2.89
CA SER A 53 8.02 10.81 3.22
C SER A 53 7.94 9.29 3.03
N LEU A 54 6.90 8.63 3.54
CA LEU A 54 6.70 7.18 3.38
C LEU A 54 6.64 6.69 1.92
N ARG A 55 6.19 7.54 0.98
CA ARG A 55 6.15 7.18 -0.44
C ARG A 55 7.51 7.21 -1.13
N LYS A 56 8.49 7.89 -0.54
CA LYS A 56 9.84 8.05 -1.11
C LYS A 56 10.82 6.98 -0.64
N GLU A 57 10.51 6.28 0.44
CA GLU A 57 11.28 5.13 0.94
C GLU A 57 11.08 3.90 0.05
#